data_AF-A0A2A8HES6-F1
#
_entry.id   AF-A0A2A8HES6-F1
#
_cell.length_a   1.000
_cell.length_b   1.000
_cell.length_c   1.000
_cell.angle_alpha   90.00
_cell.angle_beta   90.00
_cell.angle_gamma   90.00
#
_symmetry.space_group_name_H-M   'P 1'
#
loop_
_entity.id
_entity.type
_entity.pdbx_description
1 polymer ?
#
loop_
_entity_poly.entity_id
_entity_poly.type
_entity_poly.pdbx_seq_one_letter_code
_entity_poly.pdbx_strand_id
1 'polypeptide(L)'
;MFRTISNFMRVAEIRNKILFTLAMLIVFRIGTFIPVPHTNAEVLKVQDQANVLGMLNVFGGGALQHFSIFAVGITPYITASIIVQLLQMDVIPKFSEWAKQGEMGRKKSAQFTRYFTIIL
;
A
#
# COMPACT_ATOMS: atom_id res chain seq x y z
N MET A 1 10.76 -27.96 6.66
CA MET A 1 10.30 -26.54 6.68
C MET A 1 11.11 -25.68 7.65
N PHE A 2 11.21 -26.02 8.95
CA PHE A 2 11.99 -25.23 9.92
C PHE A 2 13.50 -25.12 9.61
N ARG A 3 14.12 -26.16 9.03
CA ARG A 3 15.52 -26.09 8.56
C ARG A 3 15.73 -25.04 7.44
N THR A 4 14.73 -24.83 6.58
CA THR A 4 14.78 -23.84 5.50
C THR A 4 14.71 -22.42 6.06
N ILE A 5 13.86 -22.18 7.06
CA ILE A 5 13.78 -20.91 7.80
C ILE A 5 15.09 -20.62 8.53
N SER A 6 15.69 -21.63 9.17
CA SER A 6 17.00 -21.50 9.82
C SER A 6 18.13 -21.18 8.81
N ASN A 7 18.07 -21.75 7.60
CA ASN A 7 19.03 -21.46 6.55
C ASN A 7 18.92 -20.02 6.01
N PHE A 8 17.72 -19.44 5.94
CA PHE A 8 17.55 -18.01 5.58
C PHE A 8 18.22 -17.07 6.58
N MET A 9 18.27 -17.46 7.86
CA MET A 9 18.90 -16.69 8.91
C MET A 9 20.43 -16.87 8.97
N ARG A 10 20.97 -17.91 8.30
CA ARG A 10 22.41 -18.16 8.16
C ARG A 10 23.05 -17.35 7.02
N VAL A 11 22.33 -17.10 5.94
CA VAL A 11 22.84 -16.30 4.81
C VAL A 11 22.76 -14.81 5.17
N ALA A 12 23.92 -14.16 5.30
CA ALA A 12 24.02 -12.76 5.74
C ALA A 12 23.19 -11.81 4.86
N GLU A 13 23.15 -12.03 3.54
CA GLU A 13 22.37 -11.20 2.61
C GLU A 13 20.86 -11.29 2.86
N ILE A 14 20.33 -12.50 3.07
CA ILE A 14 18.90 -12.72 3.30
C ILE A 14 18.50 -12.20 4.68
N ARG A 15 19.34 -12.44 5.70
CA ARG A 15 19.15 -11.88 7.05
C ARG A 15 19.08 -10.36 7.03
N ASN A 16 19.99 -9.69 6.30
CA ASN A 16 20.00 -8.23 6.21
C ASN A 16 18.74 -7.70 5.50
N LYS A 17 18.25 -8.38 4.45
CA LYS A 17 16.98 -8.03 3.79
C LYS A 17 15.78 -8.19 4.73
N ILE A 18 15.73 -9.27 5.50
CA ILE A 18 14.66 -9.50 6.49
C ILE A 18 14.67 -8.42 7.57
N LEU A 19 15.85 -8.09 8.12
CA LEU A 19 16.01 -7.02 9.11
C LEU A 19 15.59 -5.66 8.54
N PHE A 20 15.94 -5.36 7.28
CA PHE A 20 15.50 -4.14 6.60
C PHE A 20 13.98 -4.08 6.46
N THR A 21 13.34 -5.16 6.01
CA THR A 21 11.87 -5.23 5.90
C THR A 21 11.20 -5.04 7.26
N LEU A 22 11.69 -5.71 8.31
CA LEU A 22 11.17 -5.55 9.67
C LEU A 22 11.34 -4.11 10.18
N ALA A 23 12.50 -3.49 9.93
CA ALA A 23 12.73 -2.09 10.30
C ALA A 23 11.75 -1.14 9.58
N MET A 24 11.50 -1.35 8.29
CA MET A 24 10.52 -0.57 7.52
C MET A 24 9.08 -0.74 8.05
N LEU A 25 8.71 -1.95 8.48
CA LEU A 25 7.40 -2.19 9.11
C LEU A 25 7.27 -1.47 10.46
N ILE A 26 8.34 -1.40 11.25
CA ILE A 26 8.35 -0.63 12.50
C ILE A 26 8.18 0.87 12.20
N VAL A 27 8.88 1.41 11.21
CA VAL A 27 8.74 2.82 10.79
C VAL A 27 7.30 3.10 10.36
N PHE A 28 6.71 2.22 9.54
CA PHE A 28 5.30 2.33 9.15
C PHE A 28 4.38 2.33 10.38
N ARG A 29 4.63 1.43 11.35
CA ARG A 29 3.80 1.34 12.56
C ARG A 29 3.90 2.58 13.42
N ILE A 30 5.09 3.16 13.60
CA ILE A 30 5.26 4.44 14.30
C ILE A 30 4.47 5.54 13.59
N GLY A 31 4.51 5.56 12.25
CA GLY A 31 3.73 6.47 11.43
C GLY A 31 2.21 6.38 11.66
N THR A 32 1.67 5.17 11.85
CA THR A 32 0.23 4.99 12.13
C THR A 32 -0.21 5.52 13.50
N PHE A 33 0.72 5.80 14.40
CA PHE A 33 0.42 6.42 15.70
C PHE A 33 0.46 7.95 15.67
N ILE A 34 0.85 8.57 14.55
CA ILE A 34 0.86 10.02 14.38
C ILE A 34 -0.50 10.45 13.80
N PRO A 35 -1.44 10.97 14.60
CA PRO A 35 -2.74 11.43 14.11
C PRO A 35 -2.58 12.70 13.28
N VAL A 36 -3.45 12.88 12.29
CA VAL A 36 -3.51 14.12 11.52
C VAL A 36 -4.01 15.26 12.44
N PRO A 37 -3.31 16.41 12.48
CA PRO A 37 -3.75 17.57 13.25
C PRO A 37 -5.18 17.99 12.87
N HIS A 38 -6.00 18.37 13.85
CA HIS A 38 -7.40 18.81 13.69
C HIS A 38 -8.46 17.71 13.49
N THR A 39 -8.16 16.45 13.81
CA THR A 39 -9.16 15.35 13.81
C THR A 39 -9.56 14.95 15.23
N ASN A 40 -10.87 14.81 15.48
CA ASN A 40 -11.39 14.35 16.78
C ASN A 40 -11.46 12.80 16.79
N ALA A 41 -10.38 12.16 17.25
CA ALA A 41 -10.25 10.71 17.30
C ALA A 41 -11.26 10.02 18.24
N GLU A 42 -11.95 10.76 19.13
CA GLU A 42 -12.95 10.19 20.03
C GLU A 42 -14.28 9.92 19.32
N VAL A 43 -14.67 10.74 18.33
CA VAL A 43 -15.94 10.57 17.59
C VAL A 43 -15.88 9.36 16.65
N LEU A 44 -14.69 9.07 16.09
CA LEU A 44 -14.48 7.95 15.18
C LEU A 44 -14.50 6.57 15.88
N LYS A 45 -14.12 6.49 17.16
CA LYS A 45 -14.19 5.25 17.94
C LYS A 45 -15.63 4.81 18.23
N VAL A 46 -16.58 5.75 18.28
CA VAL A 46 -18.00 5.46 18.50
C VAL A 46 -18.65 4.92 17.23
N GLN A 47 -18.07 5.21 16.05
CA GLN A 47 -18.58 4.79 14.74
C GLN A 47 -18.13 3.37 14.31
N ASP A 48 -17.40 2.65 15.18
CA ASP A 48 -16.95 1.26 14.97
C ASP A 48 -18.11 0.23 15.05
N GLN A 49 -19.32 0.67 15.43
CA GLN A 49 -20.53 -0.18 15.35
C GLN A 49 -21.07 -0.36 13.93
N ALA A 50 -20.60 0.43 12.95
CA ALA A 50 -20.94 0.23 11.55
C ALA A 50 -19.96 -0.78 10.92
N ASN A 51 -20.39 -2.04 10.77
CA ASN A 51 -19.61 -3.16 10.20
C ASN A 51 -18.78 -2.82 8.93
N VAL A 52 -19.24 -1.86 8.12
CA VAL A 52 -18.55 -1.44 6.88
C VAL A 52 -17.28 -0.64 7.17
N LEU A 53 -17.27 0.23 8.19
CA LEU A 53 -16.08 1.00 8.56
C LEU A 53 -15.01 0.11 9.20
N GLY A 54 -15.41 -0.91 9.96
CA GLY A 54 -14.51 -1.91 10.53
C GLY A 54 -13.74 -2.69 9.45
N MET A 55 -14.38 -3.06 8.33
CA MET A 55 -13.69 -3.70 7.21
C MET A 55 -12.65 -2.78 6.55
N LEU A 56 -12.99 -1.50 6.35
CA LEU A 56 -12.06 -0.51 5.81
C LEU A 56 -10.86 -0.28 6.74
N ASN A 57 -11.08 -0.29 8.07
CA ASN A 57 -10.02 -0.19 9.09
C ASN A 57 -8.98 -1.31 8.99
N VAL A 58 -9.40 -2.54 8.67
CA VAL A 58 -8.49 -3.69 8.47
C VAL A 58 -7.59 -3.47 7.27
N PHE A 59 -8.11 -2.97 6.15
CA PHE A 59 -7.31 -2.65 4.96
C PHE A 59 -6.36 -1.46 5.18
N GLY A 60 -6.72 -0.53 6.07
CA GLY A 60 -5.84 0.57 6.51
C GLY A 60 -4.88 0.22 7.66
N GLY A 61 -4.87 -1.02 8.18
CA GLY A 61 -3.98 -1.42 9.28
C GLY A 61 -4.29 -0.77 10.64
N GLY A 62 -5.53 -0.32 10.86
CA GLY A 62 -5.95 0.46 12.04
C GLY A 62 -5.67 1.95 11.94
N ALA A 63 -5.13 2.43 10.82
CA ALA A 63 -4.78 3.83 10.60
C ALA A 63 -6.00 4.77 10.51
N LEU A 64 -7.18 4.24 10.16
CA LEU A 64 -8.45 4.96 10.11
C LEU A 64 -9.06 5.19 11.50
N GLN A 65 -8.91 4.25 12.45
CA GLN A 65 -9.33 4.44 13.85
C GLN A 65 -8.55 5.56 14.55
N HIS A 66 -7.30 5.79 14.12
CA HIS A 66 -6.43 6.86 14.64
C HIS A 66 -6.34 8.07 13.71
N PHE A 67 -7.04 8.05 12.57
CA PHE A 67 -6.94 9.06 11.49
C PHE A 67 -5.49 9.53 11.29
N SER A 68 -4.57 8.57 11.16
CA SER A 68 -3.13 8.85 11.07
C SER A 68 -2.75 9.41 9.70
N ILE A 69 -1.53 9.94 9.57
CA ILE A 69 -1.02 10.42 8.26
C ILE A 69 -1.06 9.29 7.20
N PHE A 70 -1.03 8.03 7.62
CA PHE A 70 -1.18 6.86 6.78
C PHE A 70 -2.61 6.27 6.77
N ALA A 71 -3.64 7.04 7.13
CA ALA A 71 -5.03 6.58 7.23
C ALA A 71 -5.54 5.88 5.97
N VAL A 72 -5.18 6.40 4.78
CA VAL A 72 -5.56 5.79 3.49
C VAL A 72 -4.57 4.70 3.04
N GLY A 73 -3.38 4.66 3.65
CA GLY A 73 -2.39 3.60 3.47
C GLY A 73 -1.94 3.42 2.02
N ILE A 74 -1.89 2.16 1.57
CA ILE A 74 -1.55 1.78 0.19
C ILE A 74 -2.78 1.67 -0.73
N THR A 75 -3.98 1.86 -0.18
CA THR A 75 -5.25 1.67 -0.90
C THR A 75 -5.38 2.53 -2.16
N PRO A 76 -4.99 3.83 -2.17
CA PRO A 76 -5.04 4.65 -3.39
C PRO A 76 -4.16 4.08 -4.50
N TYR A 77 -3.00 3.50 -4.13
CA TYR A 77 -2.10 2.87 -5.08
C TYR A 77 -2.69 1.60 -5.69
N ILE A 78 -3.34 0.77 -4.86
CA ILE A 78 -4.02 -0.45 -5.33
C ILE A 78 -5.13 -0.07 -6.30
N THR A 79 -5.98 0.90 -5.94
CA THR A 79 -7.08 1.37 -6.79
C THR A 79 -6.55 1.97 -8.09
N ALA A 80 -5.54 2.84 -8.03
CA ALA A 80 -4.90 3.41 -9.22
C ALA A 80 -4.29 2.34 -10.14
N SER A 81 -3.66 1.32 -9.58
CA SER A 81 -3.10 0.20 -10.35
C SER A 81 -4.18 -0.60 -11.07
N ILE A 82 -5.33 -0.85 -10.41
CA ILE A 82 -6.47 -1.54 -11.03
C ILE A 82 -7.05 -0.68 -12.16
N ILE A 83 -7.22 0.63 -11.94
CA ILE A 83 -7.72 1.54 -12.97
C ILE A 83 -6.80 1.53 -14.20
N VAL A 84 -5.49 1.65 -14.00
CA VAL A 84 -4.53 1.61 -15.11
C VAL A 84 -4.54 0.26 -15.82
N GLN A 85 -4.68 -0.84 -15.09
CA GLN A 85 -4.80 -2.18 -15.67
C GLN A 85 -6.08 -2.33 -16.50
N LEU A 86 -7.20 -1.76 -16.06
CA LEU A 86 -8.45 -1.73 -16.84
C LEU A 86 -8.32 -0.83 -18.08
N LEU A 87 -7.64 0.32 -17.97
CA LEU A 87 -7.40 1.21 -19.12
C LEU A 87 -6.49 0.58 -20.19
N GLN A 88 -5.64 -0.38 -19.81
CA GLN A 88 -4.83 -1.17 -20.73
C GLN A 88 -5.65 -2.19 -21.53
N MET A 89 -6.85 -2.58 -21.08
CA MET A 89 -7.76 -3.50 -21.78
C MET A 89 -8.60 -2.79 -22.85
N ASP A 90 -7.90 -2.15 -23.79
CA ASP A 90 -8.45 -1.54 -25.01
C ASP A 90 -9.38 -0.33 -24.86
N VAL A 91 -9.36 0.35 -23.70
CA VAL A 91 -10.04 1.65 -23.54
C VAL A 91 -9.20 2.80 -24.09
N ILE A 92 -7.86 2.73 -23.95
CA ILE A 92 -6.94 3.76 -24.43
C ILE A 92 -5.78 3.10 -25.20
N PRO A 93 -5.60 3.40 -26.50
CA PRO A 93 -4.61 2.72 -27.34
C PRO A 93 -3.17 2.92 -26.86
N LYS A 94 -2.83 4.10 -26.30
CA LYS A 94 -1.50 4.38 -25.72
C LYS A 94 -1.11 3.43 -24.58
N PHE A 95 -2.07 3.05 -23.73
CA PHE A 95 -1.79 2.13 -22.61
C PHE A 95 -1.67 0.68 -23.11
N SER A 96 -2.46 0.28 -24.11
CA SER A 96 -2.34 -1.02 -24.80
C SER A 96 -0.99 -1.14 -25.53
N GLU A 97 -0.51 -0.07 -26.17
CA GLU A 97 0.83 -0.01 -26.76
C GLU A 97 1.95 -0.15 -25.71
N TRP A 98 1.83 0.54 -24.57
CA TRP A 98 2.81 0.39 -23.47
C TRP A 98 2.78 -1.01 -22.86
N ALA A 99 1.63 -1.67 -22.80
CA ALA A 99 1.56 -3.07 -22.39
C ALA A 99 2.29 -3.99 -23.39
N LYS A 100 2.18 -3.71 -24.69
CA LYS A 100 2.84 -4.47 -25.78
C LYS A 100 4.35 -4.18 -25.92
N GLN A 101 4.83 -3.03 -25.46
CA GLN A 101 6.25 -2.61 -25.47
C GLN A 101 7.14 -3.33 -24.43
N GLY A 102 6.59 -4.28 -23.67
CA GLY A 102 7.36 -5.09 -22.72
C GLY A 102 7.88 -4.28 -21.52
N GLU A 103 9.15 -4.43 -21.16
CA GLU A 103 9.70 -3.94 -19.90
C GLU A 103 9.74 -2.40 -19.79
N MET A 104 10.03 -1.71 -20.90
CA MET A 104 10.07 -0.23 -20.94
C MET A 104 8.67 0.38 -20.86
N GLY A 105 7.68 -0.23 -21.50
CA GLY A 105 6.29 0.22 -21.40
C GLY A 105 5.69 -0.06 -20.02
N ARG A 106 6.06 -1.18 -19.38
CA ARG A 106 5.69 -1.47 -17.99
C ARG A 106 6.23 -0.45 -17.01
N LYS A 107 7.48 0.03 -17.20
CA LYS A 107 8.05 1.13 -16.38
C LYS A 107 7.27 2.43 -16.54
N LYS A 108 6.93 2.81 -17.78
CA LYS A 108 6.11 4.01 -18.05
C LYS A 108 4.72 3.92 -17.42
N SER A 109 4.08 2.76 -17.54
CA SER A 109 2.78 2.54 -16.92
C SER A 109 2.85 2.60 -15.39
N ALA A 110 3.88 2.01 -14.77
CA ALA A 110 4.06 2.07 -13.32
C ALA A 110 4.32 3.51 -12.83
N GLN A 111 5.09 4.29 -13.60
CA GLN A 111 5.30 5.70 -13.31
C GLN A 111 3.99 6.50 -13.41
N PHE A 112 3.17 6.24 -14.43
CA PHE A 112 1.85 6.84 -14.55
C PHE A 112 0.93 6.45 -13.38
N THR A 113 0.88 5.17 -13.01
CA THR A 113 0.13 4.69 -11.84
C THR A 113 0.55 5.43 -10.58
N ARG A 114 1.85 5.67 -10.39
CA ARG A 114 2.37 6.41 -9.23
C ARG A 114 1.91 7.87 -9.20
N TYR A 115 1.91 8.56 -10.34
CA TYR A 115 1.38 9.93 -10.40
C TYR A 115 -0.13 9.97 -10.20
N PHE A 116 -0.85 9.03 -10.82
CA PHE A 116 -2.30 8.91 -10.67
C PHE A 116 -2.69 8.63 -9.21
N THR A 117 -1.91 7.82 -8.50
CA THR A 117 -2.07 7.54 -7.06
C THR A 117 -1.99 8.79 -6.19
N ILE A 118 -1.14 9.78 -6.54
CA ILE A 118 -0.98 11.01 -5.75
C ILE A 118 -2.17 11.96 -5.95
N ILE A 119 -2.80 11.89 -7.13
CA ILE A 119 -3.95 12.73 -7.48
C ILE A 119 -5.24 12.18 -6.85
N LEU A 120 -5.30 10.87 -6.60
CA LEU A 120 -6.45 10.12 -6.10
C LEU A 120 -6.50 10.14 -4.57
#